data_AF-A0A7V2KW46-F1
#
_entry.id   AF-A0A7V2KW46-F1
#
_cell.length_a   1.000
_cell.length_b   1.000
_cell.length_c   1.000
_cell.angle_alpha   90.00
_cell.angle_beta   90.00
_cell.angle_gamma   90.00
#
_symmetry.space_group_name_H-M   'P 1'
#
loop_
_entity.id
_entity.type
_entity.pdbx_description
1 polymer ?
#
loop_
_entity_poly.entity_id
_entity_poly.type
_entity_poly.pdbx_seq_one_letter_code
_entity_poly.pdbx_strand_id
1 'polypeptide(L)' 'MRQGCISLGNVQCDKCGIVIPYSERYLVINEEDCVESESGKICYYCLNCSLEKGYAEYREEKGEQTLTFFPSESYSV' A
#
# COMPACT_ATOMS: atom_id res chain seq x y z
N MET A 1 6.19 -4.10 -7.86
CA MET A 1 6.97 -3.53 -6.73
C MET A 1 6.07 -2.64 -5.89
N ARG A 2 6.00 -2.91 -4.58
CA ARG A 2 5.26 -2.11 -3.59
C ARG A 2 6.21 -1.17 -2.85
N GLN A 3 5.84 0.10 -2.71
CA GLN A 3 6.62 1.09 -1.97
C GLN A 3 5.75 1.80 -0.94
N GLY A 4 6.11 1.67 0.34
CA GLY A 4 5.51 2.47 1.41
C GLY A 4 6.12 3.88 1.43
N CYS A 5 5.28 4.89 1.50
CA CYS A 5 5.69 6.30 1.50
C CYS A 5 4.95 7.10 2.58
N ILE A 6 5.46 8.30 2.90
CA ILE A 6 4.84 9.26 3.83
C ILE A 6 4.41 10.49 3.04
N SER A 7 3.13 10.85 3.15
CA SER A 7 2.54 11.96 2.39
C SER A 7 2.96 13.32 2.94
N LEU A 8 3.16 14.27 2.02
CA LEU A 8 3.32 15.69 2.34
C LEU A 8 1.98 16.46 2.28
N GLY A 9 0.85 15.77 2.24
CA GLY A 9 -0.49 16.36 2.21
C GLY A 9 -1.04 16.66 0.81
N ASN A 10 -0.35 16.20 -0.26
CA ASN A 10 -0.68 16.51 -1.65
C ASN A 10 -0.91 15.27 -2.52
N VAL A 11 -0.94 14.08 -1.92
CA VAL A 11 -1.11 12.81 -2.65
C VAL A 11 -2.58 12.41 -2.62
N GLN A 12 -3.18 12.13 -3.77
CA GLN A 12 -4.58 11.66 -3.84
C GLN A 12 -4.62 10.14 -3.95
N CYS A 13 -5.51 9.48 -3.21
CA CYS A 13 -5.75 8.05 -3.35
C CYS A 13 -6.55 7.77 -4.63
N ASP A 14 -6.06 6.87 -5.48
CA ASP A 14 -6.69 6.51 -6.75
C ASP A 14 -7.99 5.70 -6.58
N LYS A 15 -8.19 5.03 -5.43
CA LYS A 15 -9.43 4.27 -5.14
C LYS A 15 -10.54 5.16 -4.57
N CYS A 16 -10.26 5.88 -3.49
CA CYS A 16 -11.30 6.64 -2.77
C CYS A 16 -11.32 8.15 -3.11
N GLY A 17 -10.33 8.65 -3.85
CA GLY A 17 -10.24 10.07 -4.25
C GLY A 17 -9.86 11.03 -3.12
N ILE A 18 -9.67 10.54 -1.89
CA ILE A 18 -9.30 11.38 -0.75
C ILE A 18 -7.83 11.80 -0.86
N VAL A 19 -7.55 13.07 -0.57
CA VAL A 19 -6.17 13.56 -0.39
C VAL A 19 -5.62 13.01 0.92
N ILE A 20 -4.53 12.25 0.82
CA ILE A 20 -3.83 11.64 1.94
C ILE A 20 -3.19 12.76 2.79
N PRO A 21 -3.56 12.87 4.08
CA PRO A 21 -3.09 13.93 4.95
C PRO A 21 -1.57 14.00 5.07
N TYR A 22 -1.07 15.16 5.49
CA TYR A 22 0.34 15.32 5.84
C TYR A 22 0.75 14.29 6.90
N SER A 23 1.95 13.75 6.78
CA SER A 23 2.55 12.72 7.66
C SER A 23 1.87 11.35 7.66
N GLU A 24 0.82 11.15 6.87
CA GLU A 24 0.12 9.87 6.78
C GLU A 24 0.82 8.91 5.81
N ARG A 25 0.73 7.60 6.08
CA ARG A 25 1.33 6.56 5.23
C ARG A 25 0.45 6.22 4.03
N TYR A 26 1.08 5.91 2.91
CA TYR A 26 0.41 5.44 1.70
C TYR A 26 1.29 4.47 0.91
N LEU A 27 0.66 3.75 -0.01
CA LEU A 27 1.29 2.77 -0.88
C LEU A 27 1.40 3.33 -2.30
N VAL A 28 2.56 3.15 -2.91
CA VAL A 28 2.78 3.27 -4.35
C VAL A 28 2.97 1.88 -4.93
N ILE A 29 2.23 1.56 -5.98
CA ILE A 29 2.26 0.25 -6.64
C ILE A 29 2.03 0.41 -8.13
N ASN A 30 2.64 -0.46 -8.94
CA ASN A 30 2.31 -0.56 -10.36
C ASN A 30 1.16 -1.58 -10.53
N GLU A 31 0.05 -1.15 -11.12
CA GLU A 31 -1.11 -2.01 -11.37
C GLU A 31 -1.54 -1.97 -12.83
N GLU A 32 -2.00 -3.12 -13.31
CA GLU A 32 -2.71 -3.31 -14.57
C GLU A 32 -3.93 -4.19 -14.26
N ASP A 33 -5.12 -3.81 -14.74
CA ASP A 33 -6.38 -4.54 -14.47
C ASP A 33 -6.62 -4.91 -12.98
N CYS A 34 -6.28 -3.99 -12.07
CA CYS A 34 -6.39 -4.17 -10.60
C CYS A 34 -5.49 -5.27 -10.01
N VAL A 35 -4.46 -5.70 -10.74
CA VAL A 35 -3.44 -6.66 -10.30
C VAL A 35 -2.08 -5.99 -10.36
N GLU A 36 -1.20 -6.33 -9.41
CA GLU A 36 0.18 -5.83 -9.43
C GLU A 36 0.89 -6.32 -10.70
N SER A 37 1.42 -5.40 -11.49
CA SER A 37 2.14 -5.68 -12.74
C SER A 37 3.34 -4.75 -12.84
N GLU A 38 4.52 -5.27 -13.14
CA GLU A 38 5.72 -4.42 -13.27
C GLU A 38 5.60 -3.38 -14.38
N SER A 39 4.87 -3.71 -15.44
CA SER A 39 4.55 -2.83 -16.57
C SER A 39 3.27 -2.00 -16.36
N GLY A 40 2.64 -2.13 -15.19
CA GLY A 40 1.40 -1.43 -14.85
C GLY A 40 1.60 0.07 -14.64
N LYS A 41 0.48 0.80 -14.56
CA LYS A 41 0.51 2.22 -14.22
C LYS A 41 0.76 2.41 -12.73
N ILE A 42 1.44 3.49 -12.38
CA ILE A 42 1.66 3.88 -10.98
C ILE A 42 0.32 4.30 -10.38
N CYS A 43 -0.04 3.65 -9.28
CA CYS A 43 -1.22 3.94 -8.46
C CYS A 43 -0.79 4.31 -7.04
N TYR A 44 -1.56 5.20 -6.42
CA TYR A 44 -1.42 5.69 -5.06
C TYR A 44 -2.60 5.24 -4.22
N TYR A 45 -2.34 4.54 -3.12
CA TYR A 45 -3.38 4.09 -2.20
C TYR A 45 -3.14 4.56 -0.78
N CYS A 46 -4.18 5.14 -0.17
CA CYS A 46 -4.16 5.40 1.26
C CYS A 46 -4.08 4.07 2.03
N LEU A 47 -3.75 4.17 3.32
CA LEU A 47 -3.63 3.03 4.22
C LEU A 47 -4.86 2.11 4.20
N ASN A 48 -6.06 2.69 4.33
CA ASN A 48 -7.31 1.91 4.34
C ASN A 48 -7.53 1.14 3.04
N CYS A 49 -7.36 1.81 1.89
CA CYS A 49 -7.55 1.16 0.59
C CYS A 49 -6.49 0.09 0.33
N SER A 50 -5.28 0.26 0.86
CA SER A 50 -4.22 -0.74 0.78
C SER A 50 -4.54 -1.99 1.62
N LEU A 51 -5.11 -1.81 2.82
CA LEU A 51 -5.59 -2.90 3.67
C LEU A 51 -6.78 -3.64 3.03
N GLU A 52 -7.76 -2.90 2.51
CA GLU A 52 -8.92 -3.50 1.82
C GLU A 52 -8.54 -4.32 0.58
N LYS A 53 -7.50 -3.89 -0.16
CA LYS A 53 -6.97 -4.61 -1.33
C LYS A 53 -6.08 -5.79 -0.95
N GLY A 54 -5.72 -5.97 0.32
CA GLY A 54 -4.75 -6.97 0.75
C GLY A 54 -3.32 -6.65 0.31
N TYR A 55 -3.02 -5.39 -0.03
CA TYR A 55 -1.66 -4.95 -0.34
C TYR A 55 -0.88 -4.55 0.90
N ALA A 56 -1.59 -4.33 2.01
CA ALA A 56 -1.02 -4.09 3.32
C ALA A 56 -1.68 -5.01 4.35
N GLU A 57 -0.93 -5.38 5.38
CA GLU A 57 -1.45 -6.05 6.57
C GLU A 57 -0.76 -5.52 7.83
N TYR A 58 -1.46 -5.62 8.96
CA TYR A 58 -0.83 -5.47 10.27
C TYR A 58 -0.41 -6.84 10.75
N ARG A 59 0.87 -6.99 11.11
CA ARG A 59 1.42 -8.19 11.71
C ARG A 59 1.96 -7.87 13.10
N GLU A 60 1.75 -8.78 14.04
CA GLU A 60 2.40 -8.70 15.35
C GLU A 60 3.80 -9.33 15.24
N GLU A 61 4.83 -8.54 15.53
CA GLU A 61 6.22 -8.99 15.56
C GLU A 61 6.81 -8.61 16.91
N LYS A 62 7.22 -9.62 17.70
CA LYS A 62 7.80 -9.43 19.04
C LYS A 62 6.92 -8.59 19.99
N GLY A 63 5.59 -8.64 19.83
CA GLY A 63 4.63 -7.91 20.65
C GLY A 63 4.36 -6.48 20.19
N GLU A 64 4.91 -6.04 19.05
CA GLU A 64 4.61 -4.76 18.42
C GLU A 64 3.82 -4.97 17.12
N GLN A 65 2.86 -4.08 16.84
CA GLN A 65 2.10 -4.10 15.59
C GLN A 65 2.85 -3.36 14.49
N THR A 66 3.33 -4.11 13.50
CA THR A 66 4.01 -3.58 12.32
C THR A 66 3.06 -3.57 11.13
N LEU A 67 2.96 -2.41 10.46
CA LEU A 67 2.28 -2.31 9.17
C LEU A 67 3.25 -2.68 8.05
N THR A 68 2.81 -3.59 7.19
CA THR A 68 3.68 -4.22 6.21
C THR A 68 3.01 -4.28 4.84
N PHE A 69 3.74 -3.91 3.79
CA PHE A 69 3.28 -3.86 2.39
C PHE A 69 3.89 -4.99 1.54
N PHE A 70 3.97 -6.23 2.05
CA PHE A 70 4.58 -7.33 1.30
C PHE A 70 3.69 -7.82 0.17
N PRO A 71 4.27 -8.27 -0.97
CA PRO A 71 3.58 -9.15 -1.90
C PRO A 71 3.19 -10.45 -1.17
N SER A 72 2.00 -10.95 -1.47
CA SER A 72 1.52 -12.23 -0.92
C SER A 72 2.32 -13.38 -1.53
N GLU A 73 3.47 -13.71 -0.94
CA GLU A 73 4.10 -15.00 -1.12
C GLU A 73 4.39 -15.62 0.24
N SER A 74 3.60 -16.65 0.52
CA SER A 74 3.98 -17.82 1.31
C SER A 74 5.44 -18.20 1.03
N TYR A 75 6.32 -17.87 1.97
CA TYR A 75 7.63 -18.52 2.08
C TYR A 75 7.38 -20.02 2.29
N SER A 76 7.44 -20.79 1.21
CA SER A 76 7.66 -22.23 1.29
C SER A 76 9.17 -22.39 1.42
N VAL A 77 9.62 -22.61 2.66
CA VAL A 77 10.99 -23.03 2.97
C VAL A 77 11.30 -24.39 2.36
#